data_AF-A0A7W1R3U9-F1
#
_entry.id   AF-A0A7W1R3U9-F1
#
_cell.length_a   1.000
_cell.length_b   1.000
_cell.length_c   1.000
_cell.angle_alpha   90.00
_cell.angle_beta   90.00
_cell.angle_gamma   90.00
#
_symmetry.space_group_name_H-M   'P 1'
#
loop_
_entity.id
_entity.type
_entity.pdbx_description
1 polymer ?
#
loop_
_entity_poly.entity_id
_entity_poly.type
_entity_poly.pdbx_seq_one_letter_code
_entity_poly.pdbx_strand_id
1 'polypeptide(L)'
;MDQLEHGPGDVEPGKRMTVLANAVADAKELMDRGEHETNDGARTELAAGEVDKISAGWPEAARMGAAQMVAQYGQPNEGTATKLLWYRRGPWKRIQVTSDEVVHKFPTPHADFLTQYIDYEVPVDKLGELGRYDGSCLIDRTMGEAAARCDSEAANILTLNLMHEIVTGSRNVDDARDFYSETLSAYCLGEPAPYCEQFQFDVPSGRGDSDQPVPPGPKAAQAAKKVEEFLASTGRA
;
A
#
# COMPACT_ATOMS: atom_id res chain seq x y z
N MET A 1 21.55 24.19 11.00
CA MET A 1 20.44 23.36 11.48
C MET A 1 21.05 22.36 12.42
N ASP A 2 20.82 22.47 13.73
CA ASP A 2 21.05 21.35 14.63
C ASP A 2 20.11 20.23 14.17
N GLN A 3 20.68 19.15 13.65
CA GLN A 3 19.93 17.91 13.54
C GLN A 3 19.64 17.49 14.98
N LEU A 4 18.39 17.57 15.39
CA LEU A 4 17.96 16.98 16.65
C LEU A 4 18.22 15.47 16.53
N GLU A 5 19.28 14.98 17.18
CA GLU A 5 19.59 13.57 17.33
C GLU A 5 18.61 12.91 18.31
N HIS A 6 17.33 12.91 17.96
CA HIS A 6 16.32 12.18 18.70
C HIS A 6 16.22 10.76 18.17
N GLY A 7 16.40 9.80 19.07
CA GLY A 7 16.36 8.38 18.76
C GLY A 7 15.39 7.63 19.67
N PRO A 8 15.07 6.36 19.36
CA PRO A 8 14.28 5.52 20.25
C PRO A 8 14.91 5.36 21.65
N GLY A 9 16.22 5.66 21.77
CA GLY A 9 16.98 5.75 23.01
C GLY A 9 16.44 6.76 24.04
N ASP A 10 15.75 7.82 23.58
CA ASP A 10 15.24 8.90 24.45
C ASP A 10 13.94 8.53 25.16
N VAL A 11 13.27 7.46 24.71
CA VAL A 11 12.04 6.97 25.35
C VAL A 11 12.42 6.12 26.55
N GLU A 12 11.96 6.45 27.75
CA GLU A 12 12.20 5.64 28.94
C GLU A 12 11.82 4.15 28.73
N PRO A 13 12.64 3.17 29.16
CA PRO A 13 12.37 1.75 28.92
C PRO A 13 10.99 1.28 29.38
N GLY A 14 10.47 1.84 30.48
CA GLY A 14 9.11 1.55 30.96
C GLY A 14 8.03 1.98 29.96
N LYS A 15 8.18 3.14 29.32
CA LYS A 15 7.25 3.62 28.28
C LYS A 15 7.32 2.75 27.03
N ARG A 16 8.51 2.29 26.63
CA ARG A 16 8.67 1.34 25.52
C ARG A 16 7.92 0.03 25.81
N MET A 17 8.01 -0.47 27.04
CA MET A 17 7.29 -1.66 27.48
C MET A 17 5.77 -1.46 27.46
N THR A 18 5.28 -0.29 27.88
CA THR A 18 3.86 0.04 27.78
C THR A 18 3.37 0.03 26.33
N VAL A 19 4.11 0.62 25.38
CA VAL A 19 3.74 0.58 23.96
C VAL A 19 3.68 -0.86 23.45
N LEU A 20 4.70 -1.67 23.75
CA LEU A 20 4.72 -3.08 23.37
C LEU A 20 3.52 -3.85 23.91
N ALA A 21 3.20 -3.68 25.20
CA ALA A 21 2.10 -4.40 25.82
C ALA A 21 0.75 -4.04 25.19
N ASN A 22 0.49 -2.75 24.94
CA ASN A 22 -0.73 -2.32 24.27
C ASN A 22 -0.80 -2.87 22.84
N ALA A 23 0.29 -2.83 22.07
CA ALA A 23 0.32 -3.39 20.71
C ALA A 23 0.02 -4.91 20.69
N VAL A 24 0.51 -5.68 21.67
CA VAL A 24 0.19 -7.11 21.81
C VAL A 24 -1.29 -7.32 22.12
N ALA A 25 -1.87 -6.50 23.01
CA ALA A 25 -3.30 -6.58 23.33
C ALA A 25 -4.18 -6.21 22.12
N ASP A 26 -3.82 -5.14 21.41
CA ASP A 26 -4.53 -4.69 20.20
C ASP A 26 -4.46 -5.76 19.10
N ALA A 27 -3.30 -6.41 18.92
CA ALA A 27 -3.15 -7.52 17.96
C ALA A 27 -4.08 -8.70 18.30
N LYS A 28 -4.19 -9.08 19.58
CA LYS A 28 -5.12 -10.12 20.04
C LYS A 28 -6.57 -9.73 19.73
N GLU A 29 -6.97 -8.51 20.06
CA GLU A 29 -8.32 -8.02 19.80
C GLU A 29 -8.65 -7.97 18.30
N LEU A 30 -7.73 -7.50 17.45
CA LEU A 30 -7.89 -7.49 15.99
C LEU A 30 -8.07 -8.91 15.44
N MET A 31 -7.25 -9.86 15.91
CA MET A 31 -7.38 -11.28 15.53
C MET A 31 -8.74 -11.87 15.94
N ASP A 32 -9.21 -11.56 17.16
CA ASP A 32 -10.49 -12.05 17.69
C ASP A 32 -11.69 -11.44 16.95
N ARG A 33 -11.65 -10.15 16.60
CA ARG A 33 -12.71 -9.46 15.84
C ARG A 33 -12.72 -9.82 14.36
N GLY A 34 -11.64 -10.42 13.85
CA GLY A 34 -11.45 -10.65 12.41
C GLY A 34 -11.41 -9.34 11.60
N GLU A 35 -11.11 -8.22 12.26
CA GLU A 35 -10.90 -6.95 11.58
C GLU A 35 -9.50 -6.91 10.97
N HIS A 36 -9.44 -6.25 9.82
CA HIS A 36 -8.28 -6.09 8.97
C HIS A 36 -8.02 -4.63 8.67
N GLU A 37 -6.85 -4.35 8.11
CA GLU A 37 -6.49 -3.07 7.51
C GLU A 37 -7.61 -2.50 6.64
N THR A 38 -7.63 -1.18 6.49
CA THR A 38 -8.65 -0.41 5.75
C THR A 38 -10.07 -0.41 6.33
N ASN A 39 -10.44 -1.30 7.27
CA ASN A 39 -11.81 -1.34 7.82
C ASN A 39 -12.24 -0.03 8.45
N ASP A 40 -11.38 0.58 9.27
CA ASP A 40 -11.73 1.82 9.97
C ASP A 40 -11.84 2.99 8.98
N GLY A 41 -10.85 3.15 8.11
CA GLY A 41 -10.88 4.19 7.07
C GLY A 41 -12.04 4.02 6.10
N ALA A 42 -12.47 2.79 5.79
CA ALA A 42 -13.62 2.55 4.92
C ALA A 42 -14.96 3.01 5.52
N ARG A 43 -15.03 3.30 6.84
CA ARG A 43 -16.26 3.78 7.52
C ARG A 43 -16.50 5.28 7.33
N THR A 44 -15.53 6.02 6.84
CA THR A 44 -15.62 7.47 6.63
C THR A 44 -15.83 7.80 5.17
N GLU A 45 -16.36 8.99 4.89
CA GLU A 45 -16.43 9.56 3.55
C GLU A 45 -16.27 11.07 3.66
N LEU A 46 -15.39 11.63 2.84
CA LEU A 46 -15.22 13.07 2.75
C LEU A 46 -16.46 13.71 2.12
N ALA A 47 -16.82 14.88 2.66
CA ALA A 47 -17.92 15.65 2.11
C ALA A 47 -17.59 16.16 0.70
N ALA A 48 -18.62 16.29 -0.13
CA ALA A 48 -18.49 16.85 -1.47
C ALA A 48 -17.82 18.24 -1.44
N GLY A 49 -16.87 18.47 -2.35
CA GLY A 49 -16.11 19.72 -2.47
C GLY A 49 -14.91 19.84 -1.52
N GLU A 50 -14.71 18.91 -0.57
CA GLU A 50 -13.49 18.90 0.25
C GLU A 50 -12.25 18.53 -0.57
N VAL A 51 -12.40 17.66 -1.58
CA VAL A 51 -11.32 17.30 -2.51
C VAL A 51 -10.73 18.53 -3.20
N ASP A 52 -11.57 19.43 -3.71
CA ASP A 52 -11.12 20.65 -4.40
C ASP A 52 -10.38 21.59 -3.45
N LYS A 53 -10.84 21.70 -2.19
CA LYS A 53 -10.17 22.51 -1.17
C LYS A 53 -8.81 21.94 -0.80
N ILE A 54 -8.73 20.62 -0.60
CA ILE A 54 -7.50 19.91 -0.24
C ILE A 54 -6.48 20.02 -1.38
N SER A 55 -6.93 19.79 -2.62
CA SER A 55 -6.04 19.70 -3.79
C SER A 55 -5.78 21.04 -4.49
N ALA A 56 -6.31 22.16 -3.98
CA ALA A 56 -6.20 23.48 -4.60
C ALA A 56 -4.75 23.91 -4.88
N GLY A 57 -3.82 23.53 -4.01
CA GLY A 57 -2.39 23.86 -4.13
C GLY A 57 -1.50 22.70 -4.62
N TRP A 58 -2.08 21.59 -5.07
CA TRP A 58 -1.32 20.44 -5.53
C TRP A 58 -0.73 20.68 -6.93
N PRO A 59 0.32 19.92 -7.31
CA PRO A 59 0.74 19.84 -8.70
C PRO A 59 -0.43 19.53 -9.63
N GLU A 60 -0.40 20.10 -10.85
CA GLU A 60 -1.53 20.03 -11.77
C GLU A 60 -1.91 18.59 -12.13
N ALA A 61 -0.92 17.76 -12.43
CA ALA A 61 -1.13 16.35 -12.78
C ALA A 61 -1.78 15.57 -11.61
N ALA A 62 -1.24 15.72 -10.40
CA ALA A 62 -1.82 15.10 -9.19
C ALA A 62 -3.27 15.56 -8.92
N ARG A 63 -3.57 16.85 -9.12
CA ARG A 63 -4.94 17.38 -8.97
C ARG A 63 -5.89 16.79 -10.03
N MET A 64 -5.43 16.66 -11.27
CA MET A 64 -6.21 16.02 -12.34
C MET A 64 -6.45 14.54 -12.05
N GLY A 65 -5.43 13.83 -11.58
CA GLY A 65 -5.55 12.44 -11.13
C GLY A 65 -6.54 12.27 -9.99
N ALA A 66 -6.51 13.16 -8.99
CA ALA A 66 -7.49 13.18 -7.91
C ALA A 66 -8.92 13.35 -8.45
N ALA A 67 -9.14 14.30 -9.37
CA ALA A 67 -10.44 14.52 -9.98
C ALA A 67 -10.92 13.30 -10.79
N GLN A 68 -10.01 12.61 -11.50
CA GLN A 68 -10.33 11.38 -12.21
C GLN A 68 -10.76 10.26 -11.25
N MET A 69 -10.04 10.07 -10.14
CA MET A 69 -10.41 9.08 -9.12
C MET A 69 -11.76 9.40 -8.48
N VAL A 70 -12.08 10.69 -8.25
CA VAL A 70 -13.42 11.08 -7.79
C VAL A 70 -14.49 10.74 -8.82
N ALA A 71 -14.25 11.04 -10.10
CA ALA A 71 -15.21 10.77 -11.17
C ALA A 71 -15.50 9.26 -11.31
N GLN A 72 -14.49 8.41 -11.08
CA GLN A 72 -14.59 6.97 -11.26
C GLN A 72 -15.07 6.22 -10.00
N TYR A 73 -14.65 6.64 -8.81
CA TYR A 73 -14.86 5.91 -7.55
C TYR A 73 -15.67 6.66 -6.50
N GLY A 74 -16.15 7.86 -6.80
CA GLY A 74 -16.88 8.71 -5.86
C GLY A 74 -15.95 9.44 -4.87
N GLN A 75 -16.53 9.98 -3.79
CA GLN A 75 -15.73 10.72 -2.82
C GLN A 75 -14.72 9.81 -2.10
N PRO A 76 -13.51 10.32 -1.80
CA PRO A 76 -12.56 9.60 -0.96
C PRO A 76 -13.13 9.39 0.44
N ASN A 77 -12.62 8.35 1.10
CA ASN A 77 -12.95 8.09 2.50
C ASN A 77 -12.30 9.12 3.43
N GLU A 78 -11.03 9.44 3.18
CA GLU A 78 -10.22 10.31 4.01
C GLU A 78 -9.40 11.29 3.17
N GLY A 79 -9.03 12.42 3.76
CA GLY A 79 -8.11 13.37 3.15
C GLY A 79 -7.34 14.19 4.17
N THR A 80 -6.12 14.51 3.78
CA THR A 80 -5.19 15.40 4.49
C THR A 80 -4.68 16.44 3.49
N ALA A 81 -3.93 17.44 3.97
CA ALA A 81 -3.38 18.46 3.09
C ALA A 81 -2.56 17.93 1.90
N THR A 82 -1.99 16.71 1.99
CA THR A 82 -1.12 16.15 0.95
C THR A 82 -1.59 14.82 0.37
N LYS A 83 -2.70 14.23 0.87
CA LYS A 83 -3.15 12.88 0.48
C LYS A 83 -4.67 12.77 0.46
N LEU A 84 -5.20 12.02 -0.50
CA LEU A 84 -6.58 11.56 -0.58
C LEU A 84 -6.57 10.04 -0.64
N LEU A 85 -7.48 9.41 0.12
CA LEU A 85 -7.51 7.96 0.31
C LEU A 85 -8.92 7.42 0.03
N TRP A 86 -8.99 6.40 -0.82
CA TRP A 86 -10.17 5.56 -0.98
C TRP A 86 -9.84 4.16 -0.48
N TYR A 87 -10.83 3.53 0.13
CA TYR A 87 -10.76 2.15 0.58
C TYR A 87 -11.90 1.36 -0.04
N ARG A 88 -11.59 0.14 -0.52
CA ARG A 88 -12.58 -0.83 -1.02
C ARG A 88 -13.47 -0.23 -2.12
N ARG A 89 -12.82 0.24 -3.18
CA ARG A 89 -13.49 0.83 -4.35
C ARG A 89 -13.08 0.08 -5.60
N GLY A 90 -14.07 -0.52 -6.29
CA GLY A 90 -13.80 -1.38 -7.44
C GLY A 90 -12.89 -2.56 -7.05
N PRO A 91 -11.85 -2.86 -7.85
CA PRO A 91 -10.89 -3.93 -7.53
C PRO A 91 -9.86 -3.52 -6.47
N TRP A 92 -9.86 -2.26 -6.05
CA TRP A 92 -8.81 -1.71 -5.21
C TRP A 92 -9.11 -1.90 -3.73
N LYS A 93 -8.15 -2.51 -3.03
CA LYS A 93 -8.07 -2.52 -1.57
C LYS A 93 -7.95 -1.09 -1.05
N ARG A 94 -7.06 -0.31 -1.68
CA ARG A 94 -6.81 1.10 -1.37
C ARG A 94 -6.38 1.86 -2.63
N ILE A 95 -6.80 3.11 -2.73
CA ILE A 95 -6.32 4.09 -3.71
C ILE A 95 -5.77 5.27 -2.91
N GLN A 96 -4.58 5.73 -3.24
CA GLN A 96 -3.96 6.90 -2.65
C GLN A 96 -3.52 7.86 -3.75
N VAL A 97 -4.00 9.09 -3.71
CA VAL A 97 -3.46 10.20 -4.51
C VAL A 97 -2.70 11.15 -3.59
N THR A 98 -1.51 11.60 -3.98
CA THR A 98 -0.68 12.49 -3.16
C THR A 98 -0.15 13.71 -3.93
N SER A 99 0.06 14.82 -3.22
CA SER A 99 0.78 15.98 -3.74
C SER A 99 2.30 15.81 -3.77
N ASP A 100 2.83 14.84 -3.00
CA ASP A 100 4.25 14.59 -2.87
C ASP A 100 4.72 13.65 -3.99
N GLU A 101 5.08 14.24 -5.13
CA GLU A 101 5.46 13.49 -6.33
C GLU A 101 6.83 12.81 -6.20
N VAL A 102 6.94 11.60 -6.75
CA VAL A 102 8.21 10.86 -6.85
C VAL A 102 8.61 10.75 -8.32
N VAL A 103 9.83 11.13 -8.66
CA VAL A 103 10.31 10.97 -10.04
C VAL A 103 10.60 9.50 -10.32
N HIS A 104 9.77 8.91 -11.18
CA HIS A 104 9.97 7.60 -11.74
C HIS A 104 10.63 7.72 -13.13
N LYS A 105 11.48 6.75 -13.50
CA LYS A 105 12.29 6.80 -14.74
C LYS A 105 11.96 5.69 -15.73
N PHE A 106 10.99 4.86 -15.43
CA PHE A 106 10.57 3.76 -16.27
C PHE A 106 9.07 3.90 -16.58
N PRO A 107 8.63 3.64 -17.83
CA PRO A 107 9.43 3.37 -19.02
C PRO A 107 10.12 4.64 -19.53
N THR A 108 9.57 5.81 -19.19
CA THR A 108 10.15 7.14 -19.45
C THR A 108 10.06 7.99 -18.18
N PRO A 109 10.89 9.03 -18.01
CA PRO A 109 10.80 9.92 -16.86
C PRO A 109 9.43 10.59 -16.70
N HIS A 110 8.80 10.44 -15.53
CA HIS A 110 7.54 11.08 -15.16
C HIS A 110 7.42 11.20 -13.62
N ALA A 111 6.33 11.83 -13.15
CA ALA A 111 6.04 12.06 -11.74
C ALA A 111 4.93 11.13 -11.26
N ASP A 112 5.24 10.29 -10.28
CA ASP A 112 4.31 9.40 -9.62
C ASP A 112 3.51 10.15 -8.56
N PHE A 113 2.18 10.06 -8.62
CA PHE A 113 1.29 10.64 -7.60
C PHE A 113 0.11 9.73 -7.20
N LEU A 114 -0.10 8.62 -7.91
CA LEU A 114 -1.18 7.66 -7.68
C LEU A 114 -0.61 6.30 -7.29
N THR A 115 -0.93 5.84 -6.08
CA THR A 115 -0.64 4.47 -5.64
C THR A 115 -1.93 3.69 -5.47
N GLN A 116 -2.00 2.50 -6.04
CA GLN A 116 -3.17 1.63 -5.95
C GLN A 116 -2.79 0.23 -5.52
N TYR A 117 -3.57 -0.32 -4.60
CA TYR A 117 -3.27 -1.55 -3.86
C TYR A 117 -4.35 -2.59 -4.12
N ILE A 118 -3.93 -3.84 -4.25
CA ILE A 118 -4.80 -5.02 -4.34
C ILE A 118 -4.42 -6.03 -3.26
N ASP A 119 -5.37 -6.87 -2.86
CA ASP A 119 -5.03 -8.09 -2.12
C ASP A 119 -4.26 -9.02 -3.07
N TYR A 120 -3.02 -9.35 -2.71
CA TYR A 120 -2.17 -10.24 -3.50
C TYR A 120 -1.04 -10.81 -2.66
N GLU A 121 -0.93 -12.13 -2.64
CA GLU A 121 0.17 -12.83 -2.00
C GLU A 121 1.30 -13.09 -3.02
N VAL A 122 2.48 -12.55 -2.75
CA VAL A 122 3.67 -12.77 -3.58
C VAL A 122 4.58 -13.82 -2.94
N PRO A 123 4.89 -14.93 -3.63
CA PRO A 123 5.90 -15.89 -3.19
C PRO A 123 7.25 -15.21 -2.93
N VAL A 124 7.87 -15.53 -1.80
CA VAL A 124 9.11 -14.87 -1.35
C VAL A 124 10.25 -15.01 -2.36
N ASP A 125 10.32 -16.14 -3.07
CA ASP A 125 11.33 -16.41 -4.10
C ASP A 125 11.15 -15.53 -5.35
N LYS A 126 9.99 -14.89 -5.53
CA LYS A 126 9.70 -13.96 -6.63
C LYS A 126 10.03 -12.51 -6.34
N LEU A 127 10.26 -12.12 -5.07
CA LEU A 127 10.54 -10.73 -4.70
C LEU A 127 11.76 -10.14 -5.42
N GLY A 128 12.80 -10.96 -5.66
CA GLY A 128 13.99 -10.52 -6.40
C GLY A 128 13.75 -10.31 -7.90
N GLU A 129 12.76 -10.97 -8.49
CA GLU A 129 12.34 -10.73 -9.88
C GLU A 129 11.51 -9.44 -9.96
N LEU A 130 10.56 -9.25 -9.06
CA LEU A 130 9.74 -8.03 -9.00
C LEU A 130 10.57 -6.77 -8.75
N GLY A 131 11.57 -6.84 -7.86
CA GLY A 131 12.48 -5.72 -7.64
C GLY A 131 13.37 -5.37 -8.86
N ARG A 132 13.54 -6.29 -9.81
CA ARG A 132 14.22 -6.03 -11.10
C ARG A 132 13.26 -5.54 -12.18
N TYR A 133 11.99 -5.91 -12.07
CA TYR A 133 10.94 -5.54 -13.00
C TYR A 133 10.62 -4.05 -12.92
N ASP A 134 10.16 -3.55 -11.77
CA ASP A 134 9.73 -2.17 -11.61
C ASP A 134 9.88 -1.72 -10.16
N GLY A 135 10.59 -0.62 -9.94
CA GLY A 135 10.79 -0.03 -8.60
C GLY A 135 9.53 0.60 -8.01
N SER A 136 8.50 0.80 -8.83
CA SER A 136 7.19 1.26 -8.42
C SER A 136 6.18 0.11 -8.26
N CYS A 137 6.59 -1.15 -8.45
CA CYS A 137 5.86 -2.32 -7.95
C CYS A 137 6.21 -2.53 -6.47
N LEU A 138 5.21 -2.39 -5.59
CA LEU A 138 5.38 -2.37 -4.14
C LEU A 138 4.76 -3.63 -3.54
N ILE A 139 5.51 -4.37 -2.73
CA ILE A 139 5.02 -5.59 -2.08
C ILE A 139 5.06 -5.42 -0.55
N ASP A 140 3.92 -5.63 0.10
CA ASP A 140 3.81 -5.72 1.56
C ASP A 140 3.20 -7.07 1.94
N ARG A 141 4.06 -8.01 2.36
CA ARG A 141 3.65 -9.37 2.74
C ARG A 141 2.79 -9.39 4.01
N THR A 142 3.12 -8.55 4.98
CA THR A 142 2.38 -8.49 6.25
C THR A 142 0.94 -8.12 6.01
N MET A 143 0.72 -7.14 5.12
CA MET A 143 -0.59 -6.65 4.72
C MET A 143 -1.23 -7.48 3.60
N GLY A 144 -0.50 -8.44 3.02
CA GLY A 144 -1.01 -9.26 1.93
C GLY A 144 -1.33 -8.50 0.67
N GLU A 145 -0.58 -7.44 0.38
CA GLU A 145 -0.90 -6.55 -0.73
C GLU A 145 0.26 -6.39 -1.69
N ALA A 146 -0.12 -6.25 -2.96
CA ALA A 146 0.72 -5.69 -3.98
C ALA A 146 0.16 -4.33 -4.38
N ALA A 147 1.04 -3.42 -4.76
CA ALA A 147 0.68 -2.10 -5.25
C ALA A 147 1.50 -1.72 -6.47
N ALA A 148 0.95 -0.80 -7.24
CA ALA A 148 1.70 -0.05 -8.23
C ALA A 148 1.57 1.45 -7.91
N ARG A 149 2.65 2.19 -8.15
CA ARG A 149 2.69 3.64 -8.04
C ARG A 149 3.05 4.24 -9.39
N CYS A 150 2.23 5.15 -9.90
CA CYS A 150 2.46 5.80 -11.20
C CYS A 150 1.73 7.15 -11.30
N ASP A 151 1.65 7.69 -12.51
CA ASP A 151 0.88 8.88 -12.87
C ASP A 151 -0.57 8.57 -13.28
N SER A 152 -0.92 7.30 -13.46
CA SER A 152 -2.24 6.90 -13.97
C SER A 152 -2.67 5.51 -13.51
N GLU A 153 -3.99 5.30 -13.43
CA GLU A 153 -4.54 3.99 -13.09
C GLU A 153 -4.21 2.94 -14.15
N ALA A 154 -4.24 3.32 -15.43
CA ALA A 154 -3.92 2.44 -16.53
C ALA A 154 -2.50 1.85 -16.40
N ALA A 155 -1.53 2.70 -16.07
CA ALA A 155 -0.16 2.26 -15.82
C ALA A 155 -0.05 1.35 -14.58
N ASN A 156 -0.80 1.64 -13.51
CA ASN A 156 -0.84 0.79 -12.32
C ASN A 156 -1.45 -0.60 -12.60
N ILE A 157 -2.55 -0.67 -13.38
CA ILE A 157 -3.16 -1.92 -13.82
C ILE A 157 -2.15 -2.73 -14.65
N LEU A 158 -1.47 -2.08 -15.61
CA LEU A 158 -0.44 -2.72 -16.43
C LEU A 158 0.71 -3.27 -15.57
N THR A 159 1.22 -2.48 -14.61
CA THR A 159 2.27 -2.92 -13.68
C THR A 159 1.85 -4.18 -12.94
N LEU A 160 0.63 -4.21 -12.40
CA LEU A 160 0.13 -5.34 -11.60
C LEU A 160 -0.22 -6.57 -12.44
N ASN A 161 -0.71 -6.40 -13.67
CA ASN A 161 -0.90 -7.51 -14.61
C ASN A 161 0.43 -8.21 -14.92
N LEU A 162 1.46 -7.44 -15.23
CA LEU A 162 2.78 -8.00 -15.54
C LEU A 162 3.50 -8.56 -14.30
N MET A 163 3.29 -7.95 -13.14
CA MET A 163 3.71 -8.54 -11.87
C MET A 163 3.10 -9.95 -11.68
N HIS A 164 1.79 -10.11 -11.92
CA HIS A 164 1.13 -11.41 -11.83
C HIS A 164 1.75 -12.44 -12.80
N GLU A 165 2.05 -12.04 -14.03
CA GLU A 165 2.70 -12.92 -15.02
C GLU A 165 4.12 -13.34 -14.62
N ILE A 166 4.89 -12.44 -14.01
CA ILE A 166 6.21 -12.78 -13.45
C ILE A 166 6.08 -13.74 -12.28
N VAL A 167 5.14 -13.48 -11.36
CA VAL A 167 4.90 -14.33 -10.19
C VAL A 167 4.49 -15.75 -10.62
N THR A 168 3.62 -15.86 -11.62
CA THR A 168 3.15 -17.16 -12.14
C THR A 168 4.12 -17.82 -13.12
N GLY A 169 5.17 -17.09 -13.54
CA GLY A 169 6.17 -17.58 -14.48
C GLY A 169 5.70 -17.64 -15.93
N SER A 170 4.57 -17.02 -16.28
CA SER A 170 4.11 -16.90 -17.67
C SER A 170 4.91 -15.86 -18.46
N ARG A 171 5.59 -14.93 -17.77
CA ARG A 171 6.51 -13.95 -18.37
C ARG A 171 7.77 -13.77 -17.53
N ASN A 172 8.90 -13.52 -18.17
CA ASN A 172 10.13 -13.12 -17.47
C ASN A 172 10.23 -11.58 -17.35
N VAL A 173 11.20 -11.11 -16.56
CA VAL A 173 11.37 -9.69 -16.25
C VAL A 173 11.67 -8.83 -17.48
N ASP A 174 12.56 -9.27 -18.37
CA ASP A 174 12.98 -8.47 -19.53
C ASP A 174 11.81 -8.31 -20.51
N ASP A 175 11.12 -9.41 -20.84
CA ASP A 175 9.93 -9.39 -21.69
C ASP A 175 8.79 -8.55 -21.08
N ALA A 176 8.68 -8.50 -19.75
CA ALA A 176 7.68 -7.67 -19.07
C ALA A 176 7.98 -6.18 -19.24
N ARG A 177 9.25 -5.78 -19.18
CA ARG A 177 9.66 -4.38 -19.33
C ARG A 177 9.45 -3.87 -20.76
N ASP A 178 9.76 -4.71 -21.75
CA ASP A 178 9.53 -4.37 -23.16
C ASP A 178 8.03 -4.30 -23.46
N PHE A 179 7.27 -5.31 -23.04
CA PHE A 179 5.80 -5.34 -23.21
C PHE A 179 5.12 -4.16 -22.52
N TYR A 180 5.59 -3.76 -21.33
CA TYR A 180 5.08 -2.58 -20.63
C TYR A 180 5.19 -1.34 -21.53
N SER A 181 6.38 -1.08 -22.07
CA SER A 181 6.64 0.14 -22.85
C SER A 181 5.78 0.20 -24.11
N GLU A 182 5.64 -0.92 -24.82
CA GLU A 182 4.81 -0.99 -26.04
C GLU A 182 3.32 -0.82 -25.71
N THR A 183 2.83 -1.52 -24.67
CA THR A 183 1.41 -1.53 -24.31
C THR A 183 0.95 -0.18 -23.76
N LEU A 184 1.76 0.48 -22.92
CA LEU A 184 1.43 1.82 -22.43
C LEU A 184 1.42 2.83 -23.58
N SER A 185 2.36 2.70 -24.54
CA SER A 185 2.38 3.56 -25.73
C SER A 185 1.13 3.39 -26.59
N ALA A 186 0.69 2.14 -26.82
CA ALA A 186 -0.53 1.84 -27.55
C ALA A 186 -1.77 2.47 -26.87
N TYR A 187 -1.88 2.33 -25.55
CA TYR A 187 -2.93 2.97 -24.76
C TYR A 187 -2.93 4.50 -24.93
N CYS A 188 -1.77 5.14 -24.83
CA CYS A 188 -1.64 6.59 -25.02
C CYS A 188 -2.01 7.06 -26.43
N LEU A 189 -1.81 6.21 -27.45
CA LEU A 189 -2.19 6.49 -28.84
C LEU A 189 -3.68 6.22 -29.13
N GLY A 190 -4.44 5.74 -28.14
CA GLY A 190 -5.85 5.38 -28.29
C GLY A 190 -6.07 4.05 -29.02
N GLU A 191 -5.03 3.22 -29.12
CA GLU A 191 -5.14 1.86 -29.61
C GLU A 191 -5.65 0.93 -28.50
N PRO A 192 -6.29 -0.22 -28.84
CA PRO A 192 -6.73 -1.17 -27.84
C PRO A 192 -5.56 -1.68 -26.99
N ALA A 193 -5.66 -1.53 -25.66
CA ALA A 193 -4.63 -1.96 -24.73
C ALA A 193 -5.27 -2.63 -23.51
N PRO A 194 -5.75 -3.89 -23.63
CA PRO A 194 -6.51 -4.55 -22.56
C PRO A 194 -5.81 -4.60 -21.20
N TYR A 195 -4.47 -4.71 -21.21
CA TYR A 195 -3.64 -4.76 -20.00
C TYR A 195 -3.56 -3.42 -19.26
N CYS A 196 -3.91 -2.31 -19.90
CA CYS A 196 -4.04 -0.97 -19.31
C CYS A 196 -5.47 -0.69 -18.83
N GLU A 197 -6.45 -1.44 -19.32
CA GLU A 197 -7.87 -1.14 -19.11
C GLU A 197 -8.48 -1.93 -17.95
N GLN A 198 -7.99 -3.15 -17.72
CA GLN A 198 -8.49 -4.03 -16.66
C GLN A 198 -7.46 -5.08 -16.24
N PHE A 199 -7.70 -5.69 -15.09
CA PHE A 199 -6.94 -6.86 -14.66
C PHE A 199 -7.17 -8.04 -15.61
N GLN A 200 -6.09 -8.74 -15.96
CA GLN A 200 -6.09 -9.94 -16.81
C GLN A 200 -6.14 -11.24 -15.99
N PHE A 201 -6.35 -11.10 -14.69
CA PHE A 201 -6.47 -12.18 -13.72
C PHE A 201 -7.55 -11.81 -12.70
N ASP A 202 -8.11 -12.82 -12.04
CA ASP A 202 -9.04 -12.59 -10.93
C ASP A 202 -8.26 -12.06 -9.73
N VAL A 203 -8.48 -10.78 -9.39
CA VAL A 203 -7.85 -10.17 -8.22
C VAL A 203 -8.30 -10.93 -6.98
N PRO A 204 -7.36 -11.52 -6.21
CA PRO A 204 -7.70 -12.22 -4.98
C PRO A 204 -8.45 -11.30 -4.01
N SER A 205 -9.23 -11.92 -3.12
CA SER A 205 -9.78 -11.22 -1.95
C SER A 205 -9.44 -12.04 -0.72
N GLY A 206 -8.95 -11.40 0.33
CA GLY A 206 -8.64 -12.08 1.58
C GLY A 206 -7.24 -11.84 2.11
N ARG A 207 -6.92 -12.56 3.18
CA ARG A 207 -5.80 -12.27 4.10
C ARG A 207 -4.43 -12.45 3.45
N GLY A 208 -3.48 -11.64 3.93
CA GLY A 208 -2.08 -11.72 3.55
C GLY A 208 -1.28 -12.90 4.10
N ASP A 209 -0.10 -13.08 3.51
CA ASP A 209 0.98 -13.96 3.98
C ASP A 209 1.74 -13.31 5.15
N SER A 210 1.04 -13.16 6.28
CA SER A 210 1.65 -12.59 7.48
C SER A 210 2.75 -13.51 8.03
N ASP A 211 3.87 -12.90 8.43
CA ASP A 211 4.99 -13.61 9.02
C ASP A 211 4.58 -14.42 10.26
N GLN A 212 5.28 -15.53 10.49
CA GLN A 212 5.05 -16.39 11.64
C GLN A 212 5.94 -15.98 12.83
N PRO A 213 5.42 -16.05 14.07
CA PRO A 213 6.22 -15.73 15.24
C PRO A 213 7.39 -16.70 15.38
N VAL A 214 8.57 -16.19 15.70
CA VAL A 214 9.74 -17.01 16.00
C VAL A 214 9.70 -17.50 17.46
N PRO A 215 10.21 -18.71 17.77
CA PRO A 215 10.36 -19.15 19.14
C PRO A 215 11.19 -18.15 19.96
N PRO A 216 10.71 -17.69 21.13
CA PRO A 216 11.36 -16.62 21.86
C PRO A 216 12.67 -17.10 22.51
N GLY A 217 13.75 -16.36 22.29
CA GLY A 217 14.99 -16.51 23.06
C GLY A 217 14.83 -15.99 24.51
N PRO A 218 15.84 -16.19 25.40
CA PRO A 218 15.70 -15.89 26.83
C PRO A 218 15.27 -14.44 27.15
N LYS A 219 15.78 -13.46 26.40
CA LYS A 219 15.41 -12.05 26.57
C LYS A 219 13.98 -11.75 26.08
N ALA A 220 13.55 -12.39 25.00
CA ALA A 220 12.18 -12.25 24.48
C ALA A 220 11.17 -12.89 25.44
N ALA A 221 11.49 -14.05 26.03
CA ALA A 221 10.67 -14.67 27.06
C ALA A 221 10.53 -13.78 28.31
N GLN A 222 11.63 -13.14 28.74
CA GLN A 222 11.58 -12.18 29.85
C GLN A 222 10.71 -10.95 29.52
N ALA A 223 10.78 -10.45 28.29
CA ALA A 223 9.95 -9.34 27.83
C ALA A 223 8.47 -9.73 27.78
N ALA A 224 8.15 -10.90 27.22
CA ALA A 224 6.79 -11.43 27.16
C ALA A 224 6.16 -11.55 28.56
N LYS A 225 6.90 -12.09 29.54
CA LYS A 225 6.43 -12.15 30.93
C LYS A 225 6.10 -10.76 31.51
N LYS A 226 6.93 -9.75 31.23
CA LYS A 226 6.64 -8.37 31.68
C LYS A 226 5.42 -7.77 31.00
N VAL A 227 5.18 -8.12 29.74
CA VAL A 227 3.97 -7.74 29.01
C VAL A 227 2.74 -8.39 29.65
N GLU A 228 2.78 -9.68 29.93
CA GLU A 228 1.70 -10.40 30.62
C GLU A 228 1.38 -9.80 31.99
N GLU A 229 2.41 -9.55 32.81
CA GLU A 229 2.27 -8.90 34.12
C GLU A 229 1.61 -7.50 33.99
N PHE A 230 2.01 -6.72 32.99
CA PHE A 230 1.43 -5.39 32.73
C PHE A 230 -0.04 -5.48 32.30
N LEU A 231 -0.36 -6.37 31.36
CA LEU A 231 -1.73 -6.56 30.87
C LEU A 231 -2.67 -7.03 31.99
N ALA A 232 -2.20 -7.93 32.85
CA ALA A 232 -2.95 -8.36 34.04
C ALA A 232 -3.20 -7.20 35.02
N SER A 233 -2.22 -6.34 35.24
CA SER A 233 -2.36 -5.18 36.14
C SER A 233 -3.30 -4.08 35.62
N THR A 234 -3.55 -4.05 34.32
CA THR A 234 -4.38 -3.04 33.63
C THR A 234 -5.74 -3.57 33.21
N GLY A 235 -6.05 -4.84 33.49
CA GLY A 235 -7.31 -5.48 33.10
C GLY A 235 -7.45 -5.75 31.60
N ARG A 236 -6.33 -5.78 30.85
CA ARG A 236 -6.27 -6.02 29.40
C ARG A 236 -5.68 -7.40 29.03
N ALA A 237 -5.67 -8.35 29.96
CA ALA A 237 -5.17 -9.72 29.73
C ALA A 237 -6.14 -10.57 28.89
#